data_AF-A0A317ZDC1-F1
#
_entry.id   AF-A0A317ZDC1-F1
#
_cell.length_a   1.000
_cell.length_b   1.000
_cell.length_c   1.000
_cell.angle_alpha   90.00
_cell.angle_beta   90.00
_cell.angle_gamma   90.00
#
_symmetry.space_group_name_H-M   'P 1'
#
loop_
_entity.id
_entity.type
_entity.pdbx_description
1 polymer ?
#
loop_
_entity_poly.entity_id
_entity_poly.type
_entity_poly.pdbx_seq_one_letter_code
_entity_poly.pdbx_strand_id
1 'polypeptide(L)'
;RTPLTPAHYIGIKIGKTMCQFALSIVIIFTIAAQFKGVQMAWTQWVSSGVLIWFGASLMLSMGALLAQMNDVQKASGVGNILYLALAVLGGLWFPVSQFPTLMQHVALVTPTYHLKQLSYTVSLHQSFPLTSLIVLLVYCIIFLTLALYIRQRSETI
;
A
#
# COMPACT_ATOMS: atom_id res chain seq x y z
N ARG A 1 23.62 8.56 23.58
CA ARG A 1 22.54 8.14 22.66
C ARG A 1 21.51 7.42 23.52
N THR A 2 20.39 8.06 23.85
CA THR A 2 19.34 7.45 24.66
C THR A 2 18.83 6.20 23.93
N PRO A 3 18.79 5.02 24.57
CA PRO A 3 18.42 3.79 23.90
C PRO A 3 16.90 3.79 23.76
N LEU A 4 16.40 4.40 22.69
CA LEU A 4 15.03 4.18 22.27
C LEU A 4 14.89 2.70 21.91
N THR A 5 13.97 2.00 22.57
CA THR A 5 13.67 0.61 22.25
C THR A 5 13.38 0.51 20.76
N PRO A 6 13.93 -0.48 20.03
CA PRO A 6 13.70 -0.66 18.59
C PRO A 6 12.23 -0.57 18.15
N ALA A 7 11.31 -1.01 19.02
CA ALA A 7 9.86 -0.93 18.83
C ALA A 7 9.35 0.53 18.76
N HIS A 8 9.84 1.43 19.63
CA HIS A 8 9.45 2.84 19.62
C HIS A 8 9.90 3.55 18.34
N TYR A 9 11.12 3.27 17.88
CA TYR A 9 11.64 3.83 16.63
C TYR A 9 10.81 3.41 15.41
N ILE A 10 10.49 2.11 15.30
CA ILE A 10 9.64 1.60 14.20
C ILE A 10 8.23 2.22 14.29
N GLY A 11 7.64 2.26 15.48
CA GLY A 11 6.31 2.84 15.69
C GLY A 11 6.22 4.29 15.24
N ILE A 12 7.20 5.13 15.62
CA ILE A 12 7.28 6.53 15.17
C ILE A 12 7.46 6.62 13.66
N LYS A 13 8.30 5.76 13.07
CA LYS A 13 8.55 5.78 11.62
C LYS A 13 7.28 5.42 10.83
N ILE A 14 6.59 4.35 11.24
CA ILE A 14 5.30 3.94 10.65
C ILE A 14 4.26 5.05 10.82
N GLY A 15 4.10 5.57 12.04
CA GLY A 15 3.14 6.65 12.33
C GLY A 15 3.38 7.90 11.50
N LYS A 16 4.65 8.34 11.38
CA LYS A 16 5.04 9.45 10.51
C LYS A 16 4.63 9.19 9.06
N THR A 17 4.90 8.01 8.52
CA THR A 17 4.55 7.68 7.13
C THR A 17 3.04 7.61 6.92
N MET A 18 2.29 7.06 7.87
CA MET A 18 0.82 7.05 7.83
C MET A 18 0.24 8.48 7.85
N CYS A 19 0.80 9.38 8.67
CA CYS A 19 0.43 10.80 8.65
C CYS A 19 0.73 11.47 7.30
N GLN A 20 1.88 11.15 6.70
CA GLN A 20 2.24 11.66 5.38
C GLN A 20 1.24 11.20 4.32
N PHE A 21 0.81 9.93 4.34
CA PHE A 21 -0.22 9.43 3.43
C PHE A 21 -1.56 10.16 3.61
N ALA A 22 -2.00 10.36 4.86
CA ALA A 22 -3.23 11.10 5.14
C ALA A 22 -3.16 12.53 4.57
N LEU A 23 -2.04 13.24 4.78
CA LEU A 23 -1.85 14.58 4.24
C LEU A 23 -1.88 14.59 2.70
N SER A 24 -1.18 13.65 2.05
CA SER A 24 -1.20 13.53 0.59
C SER A 24 -2.60 13.26 0.04
N ILE A 25 -3.39 12.41 0.70
CA ILE A 25 -4.78 12.12 0.30
C ILE A 25 -5.65 13.37 0.38
N VAL A 26 -5.56 14.13 1.49
CA VAL A 26 -6.32 15.37 1.66
C VAL A 26 -6.00 16.35 0.53
N ILE A 27 -4.72 16.57 0.23
CA ILE A 27 -4.28 17.48 -0.83
C ILE A 27 -4.85 17.04 -2.19
N ILE A 28 -4.70 15.75 -2.54
CA ILE A 28 -5.18 15.21 -3.82
C ILE A 28 -6.70 15.34 -3.93
N PHE A 29 -7.44 15.08 -2.85
CA PHE A 29 -8.89 15.17 -2.82
C PHE A 29 -9.37 16.62 -2.95
N THR A 30 -8.72 17.57 -2.30
CA THR A 30 -9.00 19.01 -2.49
C THR A 30 -8.80 19.42 -3.94
N ILE A 31 -7.71 18.99 -4.56
CA ILE A 31 -7.45 19.28 -5.98
C ILE A 31 -8.52 18.64 -6.88
N ALA A 32 -8.89 17.38 -6.61
CA ALA A 32 -9.91 16.67 -7.38
C ALA A 32 -11.29 17.35 -7.29
N ALA A 33 -11.67 17.82 -6.09
CA ALA A 33 -12.93 18.52 -5.86
C ALA A 33 -12.97 19.90 -6.56
N GLN A 34 -11.88 20.67 -6.49
CA GLN A 34 -11.85 22.05 -6.99
C GLN A 34 -11.52 22.16 -8.48
N PHE A 35 -10.57 21.36 -8.99
CA PHE A 35 -10.02 21.51 -10.34
C PHE A 35 -10.47 20.44 -11.32
N LYS A 36 -10.87 19.24 -10.84
CA LYS A 36 -11.33 18.14 -11.70
C LYS A 36 -12.85 17.97 -11.73
N GLY A 37 -13.60 18.82 -11.03
CA GLY A 37 -15.07 18.79 -11.04
C GLY A 37 -15.66 17.47 -10.51
N VAL A 38 -14.91 16.74 -9.68
CA VAL A 38 -15.35 15.45 -9.15
C VAL A 38 -16.47 15.69 -8.13
N GLN A 39 -17.68 15.26 -8.47
CA GLN A 39 -18.84 15.36 -7.58
C GLN A 39 -19.08 14.02 -6.89
N MET A 40 -18.81 13.99 -5.59
CA MET A 40 -19.09 12.86 -4.70
C MET A 40 -19.73 13.38 -3.42
N ALA A 41 -20.59 12.56 -2.81
CA ALA A 41 -21.17 12.87 -1.51
C ALA A 41 -20.06 12.93 -0.44
N TRP A 42 -20.25 13.75 0.60
CA TRP A 42 -19.27 13.87 1.69
C TRP A 42 -18.90 12.52 2.32
N THR A 43 -19.88 11.63 2.48
CA THR A 43 -19.68 10.27 2.99
C THR A 43 -18.76 9.42 2.09
N GLN A 44 -18.84 9.59 0.77
CA GLN A 44 -17.98 8.90 -0.20
C GLN A 44 -16.54 9.42 -0.15
N TRP A 45 -16.36 10.74 -0.01
CA TRP A 45 -15.04 11.33 0.18
C TRP A 45 -14.36 10.77 1.42
N VAL A 46 -15.05 10.78 2.56
CA VAL A 46 -14.47 10.29 3.82
C VAL A 46 -14.20 8.79 3.76
N SER A 47 -15.17 7.98 3.31
CA SER A 47 -14.98 6.52 3.23
C SER A 47 -13.88 6.11 2.25
N SER A 48 -13.80 6.75 1.08
CA SER A 48 -12.74 6.49 0.10
C SER A 48 -11.38 6.90 0.65
N GLY A 49 -11.28 8.06 1.29
CA GLY A 49 -10.05 8.54 1.91
C GLY A 49 -9.55 7.59 2.99
N VAL A 50 -10.44 7.15 3.89
CA VAL A 50 -10.11 6.19 4.96
C VAL A 50 -9.66 4.85 4.38
N LEU A 51 -10.32 4.35 3.33
CA LEU A 51 -9.98 3.05 2.75
C LEU A 51 -8.67 3.08 1.97
N ILE A 52 -8.42 4.14 1.19
CA ILE A 52 -7.14 4.33 0.51
C ILE A 52 -6.02 4.45 1.54
N TRP A 53 -6.25 5.24 2.60
CA TRP A 53 -5.27 5.40 3.68
C TRP A 53 -4.97 4.09 4.40
N PHE A 54 -6.01 3.33 4.77
CA PHE A 54 -5.87 2.04 5.43
C PHE A 54 -5.19 1.01 4.52
N GLY A 55 -5.64 0.86 3.28
CA GLY A 55 -5.05 -0.06 2.31
C GLY A 55 -3.59 0.28 1.99
N ALA A 56 -3.25 1.56 1.82
CA ALA A 56 -1.86 1.99 1.63
C ALA A 56 -1.00 1.72 2.87
N SER A 57 -1.57 1.86 4.07
CA SER A 57 -0.87 1.56 5.32
C SER A 57 -0.51 0.07 5.44
N LEU A 58 -1.34 -0.84 4.93
CA LEU A 58 -1.03 -2.27 4.88
C LEU A 58 0.19 -2.58 4.01
N MET A 59 0.41 -1.78 2.96
CA MET A 59 1.59 -1.90 2.10
C MET A 59 2.89 -1.38 2.75
N LEU A 60 2.83 -0.71 3.91
CA LEU A 60 4.05 -0.27 4.62
C LEU A 60 4.93 -1.45 5.06
N SER A 61 4.32 -2.61 5.33
CA SER A 61 5.00 -3.86 5.64
C SER A 61 6.01 -4.26 4.56
N MET A 62 5.67 -4.03 3.29
CA MET A 62 6.54 -4.28 2.15
C MET A 62 7.69 -3.27 2.07
N GLY A 63 7.42 -1.99 2.37
CA GLY A 63 8.47 -0.98 2.53
C GLY A 63 9.41 -1.30 3.69
N ALA A 64 8.90 -1.87 4.78
CA ALA A 64 9.70 -2.35 5.90
C ALA A 64 10.62 -3.51 5.50
N LEU A 65 10.15 -4.43 4.64
CA LEU A 65 10.98 -5.50 4.08
C LEU A 65 12.13 -4.94 3.24
N LEU A 66 11.86 -3.97 2.36
CA LEU A 66 12.89 -3.32 1.54
C LEU A 66 13.90 -2.54 2.40
N ALA A 67 13.47 -1.99 3.53
CA ALA A 67 14.32 -1.27 4.46
C ALA A 67 15.37 -2.17 5.17
N GLN A 68 15.26 -3.49 5.05
CA GLN A 68 16.24 -4.45 5.59
C GLN A 68 17.49 -4.57 4.71
N MET A 69 17.49 -4.00 3.51
CA MET A 69 18.65 -4.00 2.63
C MET A 69 19.73 -3.05 3.17
N ASN A 70 20.98 -3.51 3.18
CA ASN A 70 22.11 -2.74 3.75
C ASN A 70 22.45 -1.47 2.96
N ASP A 71 22.09 -1.42 1.67
CA ASP A 71 22.41 -0.33 0.76
C ASP A 71 21.12 0.41 0.38
N VAL A 72 21.03 1.68 0.81
CA VAL A 72 19.86 2.54 0.60
C VAL A 72 19.59 2.78 -0.89
N GLN A 73 20.64 2.85 -1.72
CA GLN A 73 20.49 3.09 -3.14
C GLN A 73 19.99 1.83 -3.86
N LYS A 74 20.47 0.65 -3.45
CA LYS A 74 19.91 -0.64 -3.93
C LYS A 74 18.46 -0.81 -3.48
N ALA A 75 18.15 -0.50 -2.22
CA ALA A 75 16.79 -0.57 -1.67
C ALA A 75 15.82 0.29 -2.46
N SER A 76 16.22 1.53 -2.77
CA SER A 76 15.43 2.45 -3.60
C SER A 76 15.25 1.94 -5.03
N GLY A 77 16.34 1.46 -5.66
CA GLY A 77 16.28 0.90 -7.01
C GLY A 77 15.34 -0.31 -7.13
N VAL A 78 15.48 -1.27 -6.22
CA VAL A 78 14.61 -2.45 -6.15
C VAL A 78 13.17 -2.04 -5.84
N GLY A 79 12.97 -1.11 -4.90
CA GLY A 79 11.65 -0.59 -4.55
C GLY A 79 10.93 0.04 -5.73
N ASN A 80 11.63 0.83 -6.54
CA ASN A 80 11.05 1.48 -7.73
C ASN A 80 10.67 0.47 -8.82
N ILE A 81 11.54 -0.50 -9.10
CA ILE A 81 11.26 -1.56 -10.08
C ILE A 81 10.04 -2.38 -9.61
N LEU A 82 10.02 -2.75 -8.33
CA LEU A 82 8.94 -3.51 -7.73
C LEU A 82 7.61 -2.72 -7.74
N TYR A 83 7.67 -1.42 -7.45
CA TYR A 83 6.53 -0.51 -7.55
C TYR A 83 5.97 -0.48 -8.97
N LEU A 84 6.83 -0.28 -9.99
CA LEU A 84 6.40 -0.25 -11.39
C LEU A 84 5.81 -1.60 -11.83
N ALA A 85 6.47 -2.71 -11.49
CA ALA A 85 5.99 -4.04 -11.81
C ALA A 85 4.60 -4.30 -11.20
N LEU A 86 4.42 -3.98 -9.91
CA LEU A 86 3.14 -4.13 -9.24
C LEU A 86 2.07 -3.14 -9.74
N ALA A 87 2.44 -1.94 -10.15
CA ALA A 87 1.52 -0.97 -10.72
C ALA A 87 0.94 -1.46 -12.06
N VAL A 88 1.80 -2.01 -12.92
CA VAL A 88 1.40 -2.59 -14.20
C VAL A 88 0.58 -3.86 -13.97
N LEU A 89 1.12 -4.84 -13.20
CA LEU A 89 0.47 -6.13 -12.97
C LEU A 89 -0.85 -6.00 -12.20
N GLY A 90 -0.93 -5.11 -11.22
CA GLY A 90 -2.15 -4.85 -10.44
C GLY A 90 -3.23 -4.11 -11.22
N GLY A 91 -2.94 -3.70 -12.46
CA GLY A 91 -3.88 -3.01 -13.34
C GLY A 91 -4.25 -1.61 -12.85
N LEU A 92 -3.28 -0.90 -12.26
CA LEU A 92 -3.40 0.52 -11.89
C LEU A 92 -3.26 1.42 -13.12
N TRP A 93 -2.51 1.00 -14.14
CA TRP A 93 -2.37 1.73 -15.41
C TRP A 93 -3.28 1.18 -16.51
N PHE A 94 -3.29 -0.15 -16.70
CA PHE A 94 -4.11 -0.81 -17.71
C PHE A 94 -5.20 -1.67 -17.05
N PRO A 95 -6.42 -1.74 -17.60
CA PRO A 95 -7.44 -2.65 -17.10
C PRO A 95 -6.95 -4.10 -17.19
N VAL A 96 -7.06 -4.86 -16.09
CA VAL A 96 -6.65 -6.28 -16.04
C VAL A 96 -7.37 -7.12 -17.10
N SER A 97 -8.60 -6.76 -17.49
CA SER A 97 -9.36 -7.44 -18.54
C SER A 97 -8.69 -7.42 -19.92
N GLN A 98 -7.73 -6.52 -20.16
CA GLN A 98 -6.97 -6.43 -21.41
C GLN A 98 -5.72 -7.33 -21.40
N PHE A 99 -5.36 -7.93 -20.27
CA PHE A 99 -4.19 -8.79 -20.17
C PHE A 99 -4.45 -10.19 -20.74
N PRO A 100 -3.40 -10.89 -21.22
CA PRO A 100 -3.48 -12.32 -21.51
C PRO A 100 -3.93 -13.12 -20.29
N THR A 101 -4.58 -14.26 -20.49
CA THR A 101 -5.19 -15.08 -19.41
C THR A 101 -4.23 -15.37 -18.26
N LEU A 102 -2.97 -15.73 -18.55
CA LEU A 102 -1.97 -16.01 -17.52
C LEU A 102 -1.67 -14.78 -16.65
N MET A 103 -1.52 -13.60 -17.27
CA MET A 103 -1.27 -12.34 -16.56
C MET A 103 -2.48 -11.89 -15.74
N GLN A 104 -3.70 -12.19 -16.18
CA GLN A 104 -4.90 -11.92 -15.38
C GLN A 104 -4.88 -12.69 -14.06
N HIS A 105 -4.52 -13.97 -14.09
CA HIS A 105 -4.42 -14.78 -12.87
C HIS A 105 -3.36 -14.24 -11.90
N VAL A 106 -2.21 -13.80 -12.44
CA VAL A 106 -1.17 -13.16 -11.61
C VAL A 106 -1.68 -11.85 -11.00
N ALA A 107 -2.34 -11.01 -11.81
CA ALA A 107 -2.89 -9.73 -11.37
C ALA A 107 -3.84 -9.91 -10.17
N LEU A 108 -4.74 -10.90 -10.23
CA LEU A 108 -5.72 -11.18 -9.18
C LEU A 108 -5.09 -11.51 -7.82
N VAL A 109 -3.84 -11.98 -7.78
CA VAL A 109 -3.14 -12.30 -6.53
C VAL A 109 -2.33 -11.11 -6.02
N THR A 110 -2.02 -10.13 -6.87
CA THR A 110 -1.17 -9.01 -6.47
C THR A 110 -1.84 -8.11 -5.42
N PRO A 111 -1.08 -7.61 -4.42
CA PRO A 111 -1.64 -6.72 -3.41
C PRO A 111 -2.12 -5.40 -4.04
N THR A 112 -1.47 -4.92 -5.10
CA THR A 112 -1.88 -3.70 -5.81
C THR A 112 -3.22 -3.83 -6.52
N TYR A 113 -3.57 -5.03 -7.03
CA TYR A 113 -4.92 -5.29 -7.55
C TYR A 113 -5.97 -5.17 -6.46
N HIS A 114 -5.76 -5.79 -5.30
CA HIS A 114 -6.69 -5.73 -4.17
C HIS A 114 -6.80 -4.32 -3.58
N LEU A 115 -5.70 -3.57 -3.54
CA LEU A 115 -5.69 -2.16 -3.15
C LEU A 115 -6.53 -1.30 -4.10
N LYS A 116 -6.39 -1.51 -5.42
CA LYS A 116 -7.22 -0.85 -6.43
C LYS A 116 -8.68 -1.22 -6.25
N GLN A 117 -8.97 -2.51 -6.06
CA GLN A 117 -10.34 -3.02 -5.92
C GLN A 117 -11.05 -2.39 -4.72
N LEU A 118 -10.37 -2.26 -3.57
CA LEU A 118 -10.90 -1.57 -2.38
C LEU A 118 -11.33 -0.14 -2.67
N SER A 119 -10.57 0.59 -3.48
CA SER A 119 -10.85 1.97 -3.82
C SER A 119 -11.98 2.06 -4.86
N TYR A 120 -11.98 1.15 -5.82
CA TYR A 120 -12.90 1.15 -6.95
C TYR A 120 -14.34 0.76 -6.56
N THR A 121 -14.51 -0.26 -5.71
CA THR A 121 -15.85 -0.74 -5.30
C THR A 121 -16.62 0.28 -4.48
N VAL A 122 -15.93 1.10 -3.68
CA VAL A 122 -16.57 2.14 -2.85
C VAL A 122 -17.07 3.29 -3.71
N SER A 123 -16.30 3.68 -4.74
CA SER A 123 -16.76 4.67 -5.73
C SER A 123 -18.01 4.21 -6.48
N LEU A 124 -18.22 2.89 -6.64
CA LEU A 124 -19.35 2.30 -7.37
C LEU A 124 -20.54 1.90 -6.49
N HIS A 125 -20.53 2.17 -5.19
CA HIS A 125 -21.56 1.70 -4.22
C HIS A 125 -21.78 0.18 -4.22
N GLN A 126 -20.77 -0.58 -4.64
CA GLN A 126 -20.85 -2.03 -4.60
C GLN A 126 -20.54 -2.54 -3.18
N SER A 127 -20.89 -3.80 -2.91
CA SER A 127 -20.60 -4.48 -1.65
C SER A 127 -19.12 -4.32 -1.26
N PHE A 128 -18.87 -4.06 0.03
CA PHE A 128 -17.54 -3.93 0.57
C PHE A 128 -16.68 -5.16 0.22
N PRO A 129 -15.51 -5.01 -0.44
CA PRO A 129 -14.73 -6.13 -0.93
C PRO A 129 -13.90 -6.72 0.23
N LEU A 130 -14.57 -7.44 1.12
CA LEU A 130 -13.98 -8.07 2.31
C LEU A 130 -12.80 -8.98 1.93
N THR A 131 -12.92 -9.70 0.81
CA THR A 131 -11.85 -10.55 0.27
C THR A 131 -10.56 -9.76 0.02
N SER A 132 -10.66 -8.59 -0.62
CA SER A 132 -9.48 -7.75 -0.90
C SER A 132 -8.85 -7.21 0.38
N LEU A 133 -9.65 -6.86 1.37
CA LEU A 133 -9.14 -6.44 2.68
C LEU A 133 -8.40 -7.59 3.38
N ILE A 134 -8.96 -8.80 3.38
CA ILE A 134 -8.33 -9.98 3.97
C ILE A 134 -7.01 -10.29 3.27
N VAL A 135 -6.97 -10.26 1.93
CA VAL A 135 -5.74 -10.53 1.17
C VAL A 135 -4.66 -9.50 1.51
N LEU A 136 -5.00 -8.21 1.58
CA LEU A 136 -4.02 -7.18 1.99
C LEU A 136 -3.53 -7.37 3.43
N LEU A 137 -4.38 -7.79 4.35
CA LEU A 137 -3.97 -8.12 5.72
C LEU A 137 -3.01 -9.31 5.75
N VAL A 138 -3.29 -10.36 4.97
CA VAL A 138 -2.41 -11.52 4.84
C VAL A 138 -1.04 -11.10 4.30
N TYR A 139 -1.00 -10.29 3.23
CA TYR A 139 0.25 -9.73 2.71
C TYR A 139 0.99 -8.88 3.75
N CYS A 140 0.26 -8.06 4.51
CA CYS A 140 0.84 -7.24 5.56
C CYS A 140 1.54 -8.09 6.62
N ILE A 141 0.87 -9.14 7.11
CA ILE A 141 1.42 -10.08 8.09
C ILE A 141 2.64 -10.82 7.51
N ILE A 142 2.55 -11.32 6.27
CA ILE A 142 3.65 -12.03 5.62
C ILE A 142 4.88 -11.13 5.48
N PHE A 143 4.74 -9.92 4.94
CA PHE A 143 5.89 -9.03 4.77
C PHE A 143 6.47 -8.54 6.08
N LEU A 144 5.62 -8.27 7.08
CA LEU A 144 6.07 -7.83 8.40
C LEU A 144 6.81 -8.95 9.15
N THR A 145 6.28 -10.18 9.12
CA THR A 145 6.95 -11.35 9.72
C THR A 145 8.29 -11.63 9.04
N LEU A 146 8.33 -11.57 7.70
CA LEU A 146 9.57 -11.76 6.95
C LEU A 146 10.60 -10.66 7.23
N ALA A 147 10.16 -9.40 7.32
CA ALA A 147 11.03 -8.28 7.66
C ALA A 147 11.64 -8.44 9.07
N LEU A 148 10.83 -8.82 10.05
CA LEU A 148 11.28 -9.09 11.42
C LEU A 148 12.23 -10.29 11.49
N TYR A 149 11.94 -11.37 10.77
CA TYR A 149 12.80 -12.55 10.71
C TYR A 149 14.18 -12.22 10.13
N ILE A 150 14.24 -11.47 9.03
CA ILE A 150 15.51 -11.01 8.43
C ILE A 150 16.26 -10.12 9.44
N ARG A 151 15.55 -9.25 10.17
CA ARG A 151 16.16 -8.36 11.16
C ARG A 151 16.91 -9.14 12.25
N GLN A 152 16.25 -10.13 12.84
CA GLN A 152 16.80 -10.92 13.94
C GLN A 152 18.03 -11.72 13.50
N ARG A 153 18.04 -12.20 12.24
CA ARG A 153 19.21 -12.88 11.65
C ARG A 153 20.38 -11.94 11.41
N SER A 154 20.13 -10.71 10.99
CA SER A 154 21.20 -9.72 10.80
C SER A 154 21.79 -9.19 12.10
N GLU A 155 21.05 -9.21 13.21
CA GLU A 155 21.54 -8.80 14.54
C GLU A 155 22.36 -9.89 15.25
N THR A 156 22.39 -11.13 14.74
CA THR A 156 23.09 -12.29 15.33
C THR A 156 24.39 -12.68 14.62
N ILE A 157 24.81 -11.93 13.60
CA ILE A 157 26.07 -12.09 12.84
C ILE A 157 26.95 -10.87 13.12
#